data_AF-D3HQ14-F1
#
_entry.id   AF-D3HQ14-F1
#
_cell.length_a   1.000
_cell.length_b   1.000
_cell.length_c   1.000
_cell.angle_alpha   90.00
_cell.angle_beta   90.00
_cell.angle_gamma   90.00
#
_symmetry.space_group_name_H-M   'P 1'
#
loop_
_entity.id
_entity.type
_entity.pdbx_description
1 polymer ?
#
loop_
_entity_poly.entity_id
_entity_poly.type
_entity_poly.pdbx_seq_one_letter_code
_entity_poly.pdbx_strand_id
1 'polypeptide(L)'
;MQTTKLLNEADNKQKAELILQNLDSVQLDIEKYNKELLQLGEKLDAASSFPEFFKIVNDIIKTESDLDKFLINEMKGLNQNIKNILIQDIKDKSEFQSLTNVLSFNQIITNKILKNKERLSFSLLKDELPEPKYTLAKKFIHSITVLKPITELIEKQKAHFKTELDSADSMEQVCEIEKEIDAQDRDLLEAYQALINFPEDEQTAEAVIKFLEKNQQFKTIMESFDFSESLADDVLNAKVRVSVSQNHGPN
;
A
#
# COMPACT_ATOMS: atom_id res chain seq x y z
N MET A 1 15.17 -24.06 12.93
CA MET A 1 14.75 -22.78 12.31
C MET A 1 15.09 -21.54 13.14
N GLN A 2 15.09 -21.58 14.49
CA GLN A 2 15.48 -20.43 15.32
C GLN A 2 16.97 -20.06 15.25
N THR A 3 17.87 -21.04 15.16
CA THR A 3 19.33 -20.82 15.09
C THR A 3 19.79 -20.12 13.81
N THR A 4 19.17 -20.43 12.67
CA THR A 4 19.47 -19.78 11.37
C THR A 4 18.98 -18.33 11.30
N LYS A 5 17.86 -18.00 11.98
CA LYS A 5 17.38 -16.61 12.10
C LYS A 5 18.32 -15.76 12.96
N LEU A 6 18.78 -16.28 14.09
CA LEU A 6 19.70 -15.58 15.00
C LEU A 6 21.09 -15.32 14.37
N LEU A 7 21.61 -16.27 13.59
CA LEU A 7 22.85 -16.09 12.82
C LEU A 7 22.72 -14.98 11.76
N ASN A 8 21.60 -14.94 11.03
CA ASN A 8 21.36 -13.91 10.01
C ASN A 8 21.19 -12.50 10.61
N GLU A 9 20.66 -12.36 11.83
CA GLU A 9 20.52 -11.06 12.50
C GLU A 9 21.87 -10.49 12.96
N ALA A 10 22.75 -11.33 13.52
CA ALA A 10 24.09 -10.92 13.93
C ALA A 10 24.93 -10.44 12.73
N ASP A 11 24.88 -11.18 11.62
CA ASP A 11 25.58 -10.82 10.38
C ASP A 11 25.04 -9.52 9.76
N ASN A 12 23.73 -9.27 9.84
CA ASN A 12 23.14 -8.02 9.35
C ASN A 12 23.52 -6.81 10.22
N LYS A 13 23.62 -6.97 11.54
CA LYS A 13 24.11 -5.91 12.45
C LYS A 13 25.57 -5.55 12.17
N GLN A 14 26.43 -6.54 12.00
CA GLN A 14 27.84 -6.29 11.68
C GLN A 14 28.00 -5.55 10.35
N LYS A 15 27.19 -5.87 9.34
CA LYS A 15 27.16 -5.14 8.07
C LYS A 15 26.64 -3.70 8.22
N ALA A 16 25.63 -3.47 9.06
CA ALA A 16 25.15 -2.12 9.38
C ALA A 16 26.26 -1.27 10.01
N GLU A 17 27.00 -1.81 10.99
CA GLU A 17 28.14 -1.12 11.61
C GLU A 17 29.24 -0.78 10.60
N LEU A 18 29.58 -1.70 9.70
CA LEU A 18 30.54 -1.46 8.63
C LEU A 18 30.09 -0.35 7.67
N ILE A 19 28.79 -0.25 7.37
CA ILE A 19 28.25 0.87 6.57
C ILE A 19 28.42 2.19 7.31
N LEU A 20 28.12 2.21 8.62
CA LEU A 20 28.28 3.42 9.43
C LEU A 20 29.75 3.86 9.52
N GLN A 21 30.69 2.92 9.62
CA GLN A 21 32.13 3.22 9.66
C GLN A 21 32.67 3.80 8.36
N ASN A 22 32.01 3.55 7.23
CA ASN A 22 32.42 4.03 5.91
C ASN A 22 31.64 5.28 5.45
N LEU A 23 30.75 5.82 6.29
CA LEU A 23 29.87 6.94 5.93
C LEU A 23 30.62 8.20 5.50
N ASP A 24 31.78 8.49 6.11
CA ASP A 24 32.58 9.68 5.80
C ASP A 24 32.95 9.74 4.32
N SER A 25 33.13 8.59 3.66
CA SER A 25 33.47 8.52 2.24
C SER A 25 32.32 8.86 1.29
N VAL A 26 31.07 8.79 1.78
CA VAL A 26 29.83 8.95 0.99
C VAL A 26 28.92 10.06 1.51
N GLN A 27 29.33 10.76 2.57
CA GLN A 27 28.52 11.75 3.28
C GLN A 27 28.05 12.89 2.36
N LEU A 28 28.96 13.44 1.54
CA LEU A 28 28.63 14.55 0.64
C LEU A 28 27.54 14.16 -0.37
N ASP A 29 27.58 12.94 -0.89
CA ASP A 29 26.57 12.43 -1.81
C ASP A 29 25.23 12.19 -1.09
N ILE A 30 25.25 11.63 0.13
CA ILE A 30 24.04 11.47 0.95
C ILE A 30 23.40 12.83 1.24
N GLU A 31 24.19 13.85 1.59
CA GLU A 31 23.69 15.21 1.82
C GLU A 31 23.10 15.83 0.56
N LYS A 32 23.74 15.62 -0.59
CA LYS A 32 23.24 16.05 -1.90
C LYS A 32 21.89 15.41 -2.20
N TYR A 33 21.77 14.09 -2.09
CA TYR A 33 20.50 13.38 -2.30
C TYR A 33 19.44 13.86 -1.31
N ASN A 34 19.76 13.97 -0.02
CA ASN A 34 18.82 14.49 0.99
C ASN A 34 18.26 15.86 0.58
N LYS A 35 19.13 16.78 0.15
CA LYS A 35 18.71 18.12 -0.31
C LYS A 35 17.83 18.06 -1.56
N GLU A 36 18.20 17.27 -2.56
CA GLU A 36 17.45 17.12 -3.81
C GLU A 36 16.05 16.55 -3.55
N LEU A 37 15.97 15.50 -2.73
CA LEU A 37 14.73 14.84 -2.34
C LEU A 37 13.82 15.77 -1.51
N LEU A 38 14.39 16.58 -0.59
CA LEU A 38 13.64 17.60 0.13
C LEU A 38 13.05 18.65 -0.82
N GLN A 39 13.85 19.17 -1.76
CA GLN A 39 13.39 20.14 -2.75
C GLN A 39 12.29 19.58 -3.65
N LEU A 40 12.39 18.31 -4.05
CA LEU A 40 11.34 17.63 -4.81
C LEU A 40 10.06 17.46 -3.97
N GLY A 41 10.20 17.15 -2.68
CA GLY A 41 9.08 17.09 -1.73
C GLY A 41 8.38 18.45 -1.55
N GLU A 42 9.12 19.56 -1.53
CA GLU A 42 8.56 20.92 -1.48
C GLU A 42 7.85 21.30 -2.78
N LYS A 43 8.47 21.00 -3.94
CA LYS A 43 7.83 21.21 -5.25
C LYS A 43 6.53 20.43 -5.38
N LEU A 44 6.51 19.20 -4.89
CA LEU A 44 5.32 18.35 -4.91
C LEU A 44 4.16 18.95 -4.10
N ASP A 45 4.46 19.54 -2.94
CA ASP A 45 3.46 20.26 -2.12
C ASP A 45 2.94 21.53 -2.82
N ALA A 46 3.80 22.21 -3.58
CA ALA A 46 3.47 23.44 -4.31
C ALA A 46 2.78 23.20 -5.66
N ALA A 47 2.77 21.97 -6.19
CA ALA A 47 2.26 21.67 -7.52
C ALA A 47 0.81 22.13 -7.70
N SER A 48 0.51 22.88 -8.76
CA SER A 48 -0.83 23.44 -8.98
C SER A 48 -1.61 22.75 -10.10
N SER A 49 -0.98 21.82 -10.82
CA SER A 49 -1.59 21.13 -11.96
C SER A 49 -1.10 19.69 -12.10
N PHE A 50 -1.89 18.84 -12.76
CA PHE A 50 -1.48 17.46 -13.06
C PHE A 50 -0.22 17.36 -13.92
N PRO A 51 -0.04 18.14 -15.00
CA PRO A 51 1.20 18.11 -15.78
C PRO A 51 2.45 18.43 -14.94
N GLU A 52 2.37 19.43 -14.07
CA GLU A 52 3.45 19.79 -13.16
C GLU A 52 3.70 18.69 -12.13
N PHE A 53 2.64 18.18 -11.51
CA PHE A 53 2.69 17.06 -10.58
C PHE A 53 3.36 15.83 -11.20
N PHE A 54 2.97 15.42 -12.41
CA PHE A 54 3.56 14.26 -13.08
C PHE A 54 5.03 14.47 -13.42
N LYS A 55 5.42 15.69 -13.81
CA LYS A 55 6.83 16.04 -14.02
C LYS A 55 7.64 15.85 -12.73
N ILE A 56 7.14 16.39 -11.61
CA ILE A 56 7.82 16.28 -10.31
C ILE A 56 7.89 14.81 -9.85
N VAL A 57 6.83 14.03 -10.04
CA VAL A 57 6.83 12.59 -9.73
C VAL A 57 7.86 11.84 -10.57
N ASN A 58 8.00 12.15 -11.86
CA ASN A 58 9.03 11.56 -12.70
C ASN A 58 10.45 11.94 -12.25
N ASP A 59 10.65 13.19 -11.83
CA ASP A 59 11.92 13.64 -11.27
C ASP A 59 12.23 12.87 -9.96
N ILE A 60 11.23 12.68 -9.08
CA ILE A 60 11.34 11.84 -7.87
C ILE A 60 11.75 10.41 -8.22
N ILE A 61 11.04 9.74 -9.13
CA ILE A 61 11.32 8.35 -9.53
C ILE A 61 12.76 8.23 -10.06
N LYS A 62 13.21 9.22 -10.84
CA LYS A 62 14.57 9.25 -11.37
C LYS A 62 15.59 9.40 -10.25
N THR A 63 15.41 10.37 -9.35
CA THR A 63 16.34 10.61 -8.23
C THR A 63 16.35 9.41 -7.28
N GLU A 64 15.22 8.76 -7.01
CA GLU A 64 15.16 7.51 -6.23
C GLU A 64 15.90 6.36 -6.93
N SER A 65 15.74 6.19 -8.24
CA SER A 65 16.47 5.16 -8.98
C SER A 65 17.99 5.38 -8.94
N ASP A 66 18.43 6.64 -9.06
CA ASP A 66 19.85 6.98 -8.99
C ASP A 66 20.39 6.82 -7.57
N LEU A 67 19.60 7.18 -6.55
CA LEU A 67 19.91 6.93 -5.15
C LEU A 67 20.03 5.43 -4.85
N ASP A 68 19.08 4.60 -5.29
CA ASP A 68 19.12 3.16 -5.04
C ASP A 68 20.37 2.52 -5.65
N LYS A 69 20.75 2.92 -6.87
CA LYS A 69 22.02 2.48 -7.50
C LYS A 69 23.23 2.91 -6.68
N PHE A 70 23.24 4.17 -6.23
CA PHE A 70 24.30 4.70 -5.38
C PHE A 70 24.41 3.90 -4.08
N LEU A 71 23.28 3.67 -3.38
CA LEU A 71 23.25 2.92 -2.14
C LEU A 71 23.70 1.47 -2.32
N ILE A 72 23.29 0.79 -3.40
CA ILE A 72 23.72 -0.59 -3.69
C ILE A 72 25.24 -0.66 -3.94
N ASN A 73 25.78 0.28 -4.71
CA ASN A 73 27.20 0.27 -5.10
C ASN A 73 28.12 0.69 -3.95
N GLU A 74 27.76 1.75 -3.24
CA GLU A 74 28.62 2.39 -2.25
C GLU A 74 28.41 1.81 -0.84
N MET A 75 27.20 1.35 -0.49
CA MET A 75 26.92 0.71 0.80
C MET A 75 26.93 -0.84 0.74
N LYS A 76 27.59 -1.40 -0.28
CA LYS A 76 27.94 -2.82 -0.51
C LYS A 76 27.24 -3.82 0.42
N GLY A 77 26.01 -4.16 0.08
CA GLY A 77 25.21 -5.15 0.82
C GLY A 77 24.05 -4.56 1.61
N LEU A 78 23.74 -3.27 1.45
CA LEU A 78 22.49 -2.68 1.93
C LEU A 78 21.29 -3.45 1.34
N ASN A 79 20.58 -4.16 2.20
CA ASN A 79 19.29 -4.79 1.90
C ASN A 79 18.22 -4.26 2.86
N GLN A 80 16.96 -4.62 2.66
CA GLN A 80 15.86 -4.08 3.47
C GLN A 80 16.03 -4.35 4.98
N ASN A 81 16.57 -5.50 5.37
CA ASN A 81 16.79 -5.84 6.78
C ASN A 81 17.89 -4.96 7.40
N ILE A 82 19.00 -4.78 6.69
CA ILE A 82 20.12 -3.91 7.13
C ILE A 82 19.67 -2.45 7.16
N LYS A 83 18.89 -2.01 6.16
CA LYS A 83 18.29 -0.67 6.11
C LYS A 83 17.40 -0.40 7.32
N ASN A 84 16.55 -1.35 7.70
CA ASN A 84 15.68 -1.22 8.88
C ASN A 84 16.50 -1.13 10.18
N ILE A 85 17.55 -1.95 10.33
CA ILE A 85 18.47 -1.91 11.48
C ILE A 85 19.16 -0.53 11.55
N LEU A 86 19.73 -0.07 10.43
CA LEU A 86 20.39 1.23 10.35
C LEU A 86 19.47 2.36 10.77
N ILE A 87 18.25 2.44 10.23
CA ILE A 87 17.28 3.48 10.59
C ILE A 87 17.00 3.45 12.11
N GLN A 88 16.79 2.28 12.71
CA GLN A 88 16.51 2.19 14.15
C GLN A 88 17.71 2.61 15.01
N ASP A 89 18.94 2.26 14.61
CA ASP A 89 20.15 2.52 15.38
C ASP A 89 20.62 3.98 15.30
N ILE A 90 20.13 4.74 14.31
CA ILE A 90 20.57 6.12 14.04
C ILE A 90 19.47 7.18 14.06
N LYS A 91 18.19 6.81 14.12
CA LYS A 91 17.05 7.76 14.01
C LYS A 91 17.10 8.96 14.95
N ASP A 92 17.68 8.80 16.15
CA ASP A 92 17.72 9.84 17.19
C ASP A 92 19.07 10.58 17.23
N LYS A 93 20.00 10.24 16.32
CA LYS A 93 21.35 10.81 16.25
C LYS A 93 21.41 11.88 15.17
N SER A 94 21.58 13.13 15.59
CA SER A 94 21.56 14.30 14.69
C SER A 94 22.58 14.23 13.56
N GLU A 95 23.76 13.64 13.80
CA GLU A 95 24.80 13.49 12.79
C GLU A 95 24.38 12.58 11.61
N PHE A 96 23.39 11.70 11.80
CA PHE A 96 22.90 10.77 10.78
C PHE A 96 21.55 11.18 10.18
N GLN A 97 21.11 12.42 10.40
CA GLN A 97 19.80 12.88 9.93
C GLN A 97 19.66 12.77 8.41
N SER A 98 20.68 13.19 7.64
CA SER A 98 20.65 13.10 6.17
C SER A 98 20.53 11.66 5.68
N LEU A 99 21.25 10.73 6.31
CA LEU A 99 21.16 9.31 6.00
C LEU A 99 19.77 8.75 6.34
N THR A 100 19.25 9.08 7.52
CA THR A 100 17.91 8.66 7.95
C THR A 100 16.85 9.12 6.97
N ASN A 101 16.91 10.38 6.54
CA ASN A 101 15.99 10.95 5.56
C ASN A 101 16.06 10.20 4.22
N VAL A 102 17.27 9.99 3.70
CA VAL A 102 17.50 9.29 2.43
C VAL A 102 16.98 7.85 2.49
N LEU A 103 17.24 7.13 3.59
CA LEU A 103 16.77 5.75 3.74
C LEU A 103 15.23 5.68 3.93
N SER A 104 14.62 6.64 4.62
CA SER A 104 13.16 6.67 4.85
C SER A 104 12.36 7.37 3.75
N PHE A 105 13.03 7.98 2.77
CA PHE A 105 12.40 8.90 1.82
C PHE A 105 11.24 8.27 1.06
N ASN A 106 11.38 7.03 0.57
CA ASN A 106 10.35 6.36 -0.21
C ASN A 106 9.00 6.27 0.54
N GLN A 107 9.03 6.02 1.84
CA GLN A 107 7.81 5.99 2.68
C GLN A 107 7.19 7.38 2.80
N ILE A 108 8.01 8.40 3.02
CA ILE A 108 7.56 9.80 3.19
C ILE A 108 6.99 10.34 1.88
N ILE A 109 7.68 10.11 0.76
CA ILE A 109 7.32 10.68 -0.53
C ILE A 109 6.09 10.00 -1.14
N THR A 110 5.94 8.69 -0.98
CA THR A 110 4.75 7.96 -1.45
C THR A 110 3.47 8.55 -0.84
N ASN A 111 3.47 8.80 0.47
CA ASN A 111 2.35 9.44 1.15
C ASN A 111 2.09 10.87 0.63
N LYS A 112 3.16 11.64 0.39
CA LYS A 112 3.05 12.99 -0.19
C LYS A 112 2.49 12.98 -1.62
N ILE A 113 2.91 12.02 -2.46
CA ILE A 113 2.43 11.86 -3.84
C ILE A 113 0.93 11.60 -3.83
N LEU A 114 0.47 10.63 -3.02
CA LEU A 114 -0.95 10.30 -2.90
C LEU A 114 -1.77 11.51 -2.43
N LYS A 115 -1.32 12.19 -1.37
CA LYS A 115 -2.01 13.36 -0.82
C LYS A 115 -2.11 14.53 -1.81
N ASN A 116 -1.03 14.82 -2.54
CA ASN A 116 -1.05 15.91 -3.53
C ASN A 116 -1.87 15.56 -4.76
N LYS A 117 -1.85 14.30 -5.21
CA LYS A 117 -2.72 13.82 -6.28
C LYS A 117 -4.20 13.98 -5.92
N GLU A 118 -4.58 13.56 -4.71
CA GLU A 118 -5.92 13.70 -4.17
C GLU A 118 -6.35 15.17 -4.08
N ARG A 119 -5.47 16.05 -3.56
CA ARG A 119 -5.71 17.50 -3.52
C ARG A 119 -6.00 18.08 -4.90
N LEU A 120 -5.19 17.73 -5.90
CA LEU A 120 -5.38 18.20 -7.28
C LEU A 120 -6.68 17.66 -7.88
N SER A 121 -7.02 16.40 -7.62
CA SER A 121 -8.30 15.82 -8.04
C SER A 121 -9.50 16.52 -7.39
N PHE A 122 -9.41 16.91 -6.12
CA PHE A 122 -10.47 17.70 -5.47
C PHE A 122 -10.58 19.11 -6.03
N SER A 123 -9.47 19.72 -6.46
CA SER A 123 -9.51 21.00 -7.16
C SER A 123 -10.26 20.88 -8.48
N LEU A 124 -9.92 19.89 -9.32
CA LEU A 124 -10.64 19.64 -10.57
C LEU A 124 -12.13 19.37 -10.34
N LEU A 125 -12.45 18.54 -9.34
CA LEU A 125 -13.83 18.22 -9.01
C LEU A 125 -14.63 19.47 -8.60
N LYS A 126 -13.98 20.42 -7.92
CA LYS A 126 -14.58 21.71 -7.55
C LYS A 126 -14.80 22.61 -8.76
N ASP A 127 -13.88 22.59 -9.71
CA ASP A 127 -13.99 23.39 -10.94
C ASP A 127 -15.05 22.81 -11.91
N GLU A 128 -15.26 21.49 -11.88
CA GLU A 128 -16.22 20.77 -12.74
C GLU A 128 -17.67 20.80 -12.24
N LEU A 129 -17.89 20.87 -10.92
CA LEU A 129 -19.21 20.74 -10.31
C LEU A 129 -19.68 22.03 -9.61
N PRO A 130 -20.97 22.39 -9.70
CA PRO A 130 -21.53 23.43 -8.84
C PRO A 130 -21.50 23.00 -7.37
N GLU A 131 -21.42 23.97 -6.45
CA GLU A 131 -21.19 23.74 -5.02
C GLU A 131 -22.09 22.66 -4.36
N PRO A 132 -23.40 22.56 -4.65
CA PRO A 132 -24.23 21.50 -4.08
C PRO A 132 -23.78 20.09 -4.52
N LYS A 133 -23.45 19.92 -5.82
CA LYS A 133 -22.98 18.65 -6.39
C LYS A 133 -21.56 18.33 -5.94
N TYR A 134 -20.69 19.34 -5.88
CA TYR A 134 -19.36 19.20 -5.31
C TYR A 134 -19.41 18.70 -3.86
N THR A 135 -20.33 19.25 -3.04
CA THR A 135 -20.53 18.82 -1.67
C THR A 135 -20.98 17.36 -1.58
N LEU A 136 -21.88 16.91 -2.47
CA LEU A 136 -22.31 15.51 -2.54
C LEU A 136 -21.15 14.59 -2.94
N ALA A 137 -20.42 14.92 -4.00
CA ALA A 137 -19.26 14.15 -4.44
C ALA A 137 -18.19 14.05 -3.33
N LYS A 138 -17.92 15.16 -2.64
CA LYS A 138 -16.98 15.20 -1.52
C LYS A 138 -17.43 14.32 -0.35
N LYS A 139 -18.72 14.32 -0.02
CA LYS A 139 -19.28 13.43 1.01
C LYS A 139 -19.12 11.96 0.61
N PHE A 140 -19.44 11.61 -0.63
CA PHE A 140 -19.24 10.25 -1.14
C PHE A 140 -17.77 9.80 -1.03
N ILE A 141 -16.83 10.61 -1.52
CA ILE A 141 -15.39 10.28 -1.44
C ILE A 141 -14.94 10.13 0.02
N HIS A 142 -15.41 11.01 0.91
CA HIS A 142 -15.11 10.91 2.34
C HIS A 142 -15.66 9.63 2.96
N SER A 143 -16.88 9.20 2.59
CA SER A 143 -17.43 7.94 3.03
C SER A 143 -16.57 6.75 2.61
N ILE A 144 -15.92 6.78 1.44
CA ILE A 144 -14.94 5.75 1.06
C ILE A 144 -13.68 5.85 1.93
N THR A 145 -13.15 7.06 2.16
CA THR A 145 -11.94 7.25 2.98
C THR A 145 -12.07 6.63 4.37
N VAL A 146 -13.23 6.78 5.01
CA VAL A 146 -13.46 6.27 6.37
C VAL A 146 -13.52 4.74 6.44
N LEU A 147 -13.69 4.05 5.31
CA LEU A 147 -13.63 2.59 5.23
C LEU A 147 -12.19 2.05 5.25
N LYS A 148 -11.18 2.88 4.94
CA LYS A 148 -9.77 2.46 4.87
C LYS A 148 -9.28 1.64 6.07
N PRO A 149 -9.56 2.00 7.34
CA PRO A 149 -9.10 1.20 8.48
C PRO A 149 -9.71 -0.21 8.55
N ILE A 150 -10.89 -0.40 7.95
CA ILE A 150 -11.63 -1.66 7.96
C ILE A 150 -11.08 -2.61 6.91
N THR A 151 -10.52 -2.10 5.80
CA THR A 151 -9.99 -2.94 4.72
C THR A 151 -8.88 -3.87 5.21
N GLU A 152 -8.03 -3.42 6.15
CA GLU A 152 -7.00 -4.29 6.75
C GLU A 152 -7.60 -5.47 7.57
N LEU A 153 -8.76 -5.27 8.20
CA LEU A 153 -9.46 -6.33 8.93
C LEU A 153 -10.10 -7.31 7.96
N ILE A 154 -10.70 -6.80 6.88
CA ILE A 154 -11.28 -7.61 5.82
C ILE A 154 -10.21 -8.50 5.18
N GLU A 155 -9.04 -7.96 4.83
CA GLU A 155 -7.95 -8.74 4.23
C GLU A 155 -7.41 -9.82 5.19
N LYS A 156 -7.38 -9.55 6.50
CA LYS A 156 -7.02 -10.58 7.50
C LYS A 156 -8.04 -11.71 7.55
N GLN A 157 -9.33 -11.40 7.46
CA GLN A 157 -10.39 -12.42 7.42
C GLN A 157 -10.31 -13.24 6.13
N LYS A 158 -10.09 -12.61 4.97
CA LYS A 158 -9.84 -13.32 3.72
C LYS A 158 -8.66 -14.28 3.83
N ALA A 159 -7.53 -13.83 4.38
CA ALA A 159 -6.37 -14.69 4.59
C ALA A 159 -6.64 -15.87 5.54
N HIS A 160 -7.47 -15.66 6.56
CA HIS A 160 -7.92 -16.72 7.45
C HIS A 160 -8.74 -17.77 6.69
N PHE A 161 -9.78 -17.36 5.94
CA PHE A 161 -10.58 -18.27 5.14
C PHE A 161 -9.77 -19.02 4.08
N LYS A 162 -8.80 -18.36 3.43
CA LYS A 162 -7.86 -19.05 2.53
C LYS A 162 -7.11 -20.18 3.24
N THR A 163 -6.62 -19.93 4.45
CA THR A 163 -5.91 -20.94 5.24
C THR A 163 -6.83 -22.11 5.64
N GLU A 164 -8.09 -21.83 5.99
CA GLU A 164 -9.07 -22.86 6.31
C GLU A 164 -9.47 -23.67 5.07
N LEU A 165 -9.71 -23.00 3.94
CA LEU A 165 -9.97 -23.63 2.65
C LEU A 165 -8.78 -24.49 2.20
N ASP A 166 -7.55 -24.09 2.46
CA ASP A 166 -6.35 -24.89 2.18
C ASP A 166 -6.24 -26.13 3.08
N SER A 167 -6.74 -26.03 4.32
CA SER A 167 -6.67 -27.09 5.33
C SER A 167 -7.90 -28.01 5.35
N ALA A 168 -8.93 -27.70 4.56
CA ALA A 168 -10.15 -28.50 4.51
C ALA A 168 -9.90 -29.88 3.87
N ASP A 169 -10.34 -30.92 4.56
CA ASP A 169 -10.12 -32.32 4.19
C ASP A 169 -11.38 -33.00 3.63
N SER A 170 -12.53 -32.32 3.67
CA SER A 170 -13.81 -32.86 3.23
C SER A 170 -14.67 -31.83 2.52
N MET A 171 -15.55 -32.31 1.63
CA MET A 171 -16.45 -31.45 0.87
C MET A 171 -17.44 -30.74 1.81
N GLU A 172 -17.83 -31.41 2.90
CA GLU A 172 -18.69 -30.83 3.94
C GLU A 172 -18.03 -29.61 4.58
N GLN A 173 -16.77 -29.71 5.01
CA GLN A 173 -16.01 -28.57 5.54
C GLN A 173 -15.87 -27.43 4.52
N VAL A 174 -15.57 -27.75 3.25
CA VAL A 174 -15.48 -26.71 2.21
C VAL A 174 -16.83 -25.99 2.02
N CYS A 175 -17.94 -26.73 2.05
CA CYS A 175 -19.28 -26.14 1.96
C CYS A 175 -19.68 -25.34 3.21
N GLU A 176 -19.21 -25.70 4.40
CA GLU A 176 -19.40 -24.92 5.62
C GLU A 176 -18.65 -23.59 5.54
N ILE A 177 -17.37 -23.63 5.16
CA ILE A 177 -16.55 -22.43 4.97
C ILE A 177 -17.15 -21.50 3.89
N GLU A 178 -17.62 -22.06 2.77
CA GLU A 178 -18.29 -21.28 1.72
C GLU A 178 -19.54 -20.55 2.23
N LYS A 179 -20.36 -21.20 3.07
CA LYS A 179 -21.53 -20.55 3.69
C LYS A 179 -21.14 -19.43 4.64
N GLU A 180 -20.04 -19.57 5.37
CA GLU A 180 -19.52 -18.52 6.25
C GLU A 180 -19.00 -17.33 5.45
N ILE A 181 -18.29 -17.59 4.34
CA ILE A 181 -17.87 -16.55 3.39
C ILE A 181 -19.08 -15.79 2.84
N ASP A 182 -20.13 -16.49 2.39
CA ASP A 182 -21.34 -15.87 1.86
C ASP A 182 -22.11 -15.07 2.93
N ALA A 183 -22.12 -15.55 4.18
CA ALA A 183 -22.72 -14.81 5.28
C ALA A 183 -21.95 -13.53 5.59
N GLN A 184 -20.63 -13.61 5.64
CA GLN A 184 -19.75 -12.47 5.86
C GLN A 184 -19.85 -11.44 4.73
N ASP A 185 -19.90 -11.89 3.47
CA ASP A 185 -20.06 -11.03 2.29
C ASP A 185 -21.37 -10.23 2.35
N ARG A 186 -22.49 -10.91 2.66
CA ARG A 186 -23.79 -10.25 2.80
C ARG A 186 -23.77 -9.19 3.91
N ASP A 187 -23.21 -9.50 5.08
CA ASP A 187 -23.17 -8.58 6.22
C ASP A 187 -22.26 -7.37 5.91
N LEU A 188 -21.14 -7.59 5.21
CA LEU A 188 -20.25 -6.53 4.75
C LEU A 188 -20.91 -5.65 3.69
N LEU A 189 -21.63 -6.24 2.73
CA LEU A 189 -22.32 -5.52 1.67
C LEU A 189 -23.46 -4.66 2.23
N GLU A 190 -24.22 -5.17 3.20
CA GLU A 190 -25.26 -4.38 3.89
C GLU A 190 -24.65 -3.18 4.62
N ALA A 191 -23.57 -3.39 5.38
CA ALA A 191 -22.86 -2.32 6.06
C ALA A 191 -22.27 -1.29 5.08
N TYR A 192 -21.71 -1.76 3.97
CA TYR A 192 -21.15 -0.92 2.91
C TYR A 192 -22.24 -0.04 2.28
N GLN A 193 -23.38 -0.62 1.91
CA GLN A 193 -24.51 0.10 1.31
C GLN A 193 -25.13 1.12 2.28
N ALA A 194 -25.13 0.85 3.59
CA ALA A 194 -25.59 1.80 4.60
C ALA A 194 -24.66 3.04 4.75
N LEU A 195 -23.38 2.89 4.43
CA LEU A 195 -22.36 3.94 4.60
C LEU A 195 -22.09 4.73 3.31
N ILE A 196 -22.27 4.08 2.15
CA ILE A 196 -21.93 4.62 0.83
C ILE A 196 -23.20 4.95 0.05
N ASN A 197 -23.48 6.26 -0.06
CA ASN A 197 -24.57 6.76 -0.89
C ASN A 197 -24.00 7.26 -2.23
N PHE A 198 -24.19 6.48 -3.28
CA PHE A 198 -23.79 6.88 -4.63
C PHE A 198 -24.58 8.10 -5.10
N PRO A 199 -23.95 9.08 -5.76
CA PRO A 199 -24.67 10.18 -6.38
C PRO A 199 -25.65 9.63 -7.43
N GLU A 200 -26.93 10.00 -7.31
CA GLU A 200 -27.99 9.55 -8.23
C GLU A 200 -28.00 10.34 -9.55
N ASP A 201 -27.44 11.55 -9.55
CA ASP A 201 -27.39 12.37 -10.76
C ASP A 201 -26.17 12.06 -11.62
N GLU A 202 -26.41 11.88 -12.91
CA GLU A 202 -25.42 11.45 -13.90
C GLU A 202 -24.16 12.33 -13.90
N GLN A 203 -24.31 13.65 -13.81
CA GLN A 203 -23.18 14.58 -13.82
C GLN A 203 -22.26 14.39 -12.60
N THR A 204 -22.82 14.26 -11.40
CA THR A 204 -22.00 14.03 -10.19
C THR A 204 -21.39 12.63 -10.22
N ALA A 205 -22.16 11.62 -10.66
CA ALA A 205 -21.66 10.25 -10.79
C ALA A 205 -20.46 10.19 -11.75
N GLU A 206 -20.55 10.81 -12.93
CA GLU A 206 -19.45 10.85 -13.91
C GLU A 206 -18.21 11.55 -13.34
N ALA A 207 -18.37 12.69 -12.66
CA ALA A 207 -17.28 13.42 -12.05
C ALA A 207 -16.60 12.63 -10.91
N VAL A 208 -17.39 11.89 -10.12
CA VAL A 208 -16.88 10.97 -9.10
C VAL A 208 -16.11 9.81 -9.75
N ILE A 209 -16.61 9.21 -10.83
CA ILE A 209 -15.90 8.14 -11.56
C ILE A 209 -14.53 8.65 -12.03
N LYS A 210 -14.49 9.83 -12.68
CA LYS A 210 -13.21 10.46 -13.10
C LYS A 210 -12.27 10.72 -11.93
N PHE A 211 -12.80 11.10 -10.76
CA PHE A 211 -12.02 11.24 -9.54
C PHE A 211 -11.41 9.90 -9.10
N LEU A 212 -12.22 8.83 -9.07
CA LEU A 212 -11.80 7.48 -8.66
C LEU A 212 -10.76 6.89 -9.63
N GLU A 213 -10.94 7.07 -10.93
CA GLU A 213 -9.97 6.62 -11.96
C GLU A 213 -8.60 7.26 -11.76
N LYS A 214 -8.57 8.55 -11.41
CA LYS A 214 -7.35 9.26 -11.05
C LYS A 214 -6.81 8.82 -9.69
N ASN A 215 -7.62 8.28 -8.79
CA ASN A 215 -7.23 7.95 -7.43
C ASN A 215 -7.55 6.49 -7.09
N GLN A 216 -6.82 5.57 -7.74
CA GLN A 216 -7.00 4.13 -7.63
C GLN A 216 -7.03 3.59 -6.20
N GLN A 217 -6.41 4.27 -5.22
CA GLN A 217 -6.48 3.87 -3.82
C GLN A 217 -7.91 3.81 -3.27
N PHE A 218 -8.83 4.64 -3.78
CA PHE A 218 -10.25 4.57 -3.39
C PHE A 218 -10.94 3.38 -4.02
N LYS A 219 -10.59 3.05 -5.26
CA LYS A 219 -11.09 1.85 -5.95
C LYS A 219 -10.68 0.59 -5.19
N THR A 220 -9.42 0.49 -4.79
CA THR A 220 -8.91 -0.63 -3.97
C THR A 220 -9.64 -0.75 -2.64
N ILE A 221 -10.02 0.37 -2.00
CA ILE A 221 -10.84 0.33 -0.79
C ILE A 221 -12.22 -0.26 -1.10
N MET A 222 -12.88 0.19 -2.17
CA MET A 222 -14.20 -0.33 -2.55
C MET A 222 -14.13 -1.82 -2.90
N GLU A 223 -13.17 -2.24 -3.73
CA GLU A 223 -12.94 -3.63 -4.14
C GLU A 223 -12.61 -4.56 -2.95
N SER A 224 -12.11 -4.02 -1.84
CA SER A 224 -11.88 -4.85 -0.64
C SER A 224 -13.18 -5.44 -0.07
N PHE A 225 -14.33 -4.80 -0.33
CA PHE A 225 -15.66 -5.26 0.11
C PHE A 225 -16.28 -6.31 -0.81
N ASP A 226 -15.68 -6.62 -1.97
CA ASP A 226 -16.08 -7.73 -2.84
C ASP A 226 -15.55 -9.05 -2.24
N PHE A 227 -16.09 -9.43 -1.08
CA PHE A 227 -15.49 -10.42 -0.18
C PHE A 227 -15.55 -11.83 -0.77
N SER A 228 -16.74 -12.30 -1.13
CA SER A 228 -16.95 -13.64 -1.70
C SER A 228 -16.26 -13.77 -3.07
N GLU A 229 -16.39 -12.76 -3.93
CA GLU A 229 -15.75 -12.75 -5.25
C GLU A 229 -14.22 -12.90 -5.16
N SER A 230 -13.58 -12.25 -4.18
CA SER A 230 -12.13 -12.36 -3.95
C SER A 230 -11.64 -13.73 -3.46
N LEU A 231 -12.56 -14.61 -3.03
CA LEU A 231 -12.29 -15.96 -2.50
C LEU A 231 -12.83 -17.07 -3.41
N ALA A 232 -13.52 -16.73 -4.51
CA ALA A 232 -14.19 -17.71 -5.38
C ALA A 232 -13.21 -18.77 -5.95
N ASP A 233 -12.03 -18.33 -6.39
CA ASP A 233 -10.99 -19.22 -6.89
C ASP A 233 -10.44 -20.14 -5.79
N ASP A 234 -10.27 -19.62 -4.57
CA ASP A 234 -9.78 -20.40 -3.43
C ASP A 234 -10.80 -21.51 -3.04
N VAL A 235 -12.09 -21.17 -3.03
CA VAL A 235 -13.17 -22.14 -2.81
C VAL A 235 -13.18 -23.20 -3.91
N LEU A 236 -13.08 -22.79 -5.18
CA LEU A 236 -13.05 -23.71 -6.32
C LEU A 236 -11.85 -24.67 -6.22
N ASN A 237 -10.67 -24.14 -5.89
CA ASN A 237 -9.45 -24.93 -5.72
C ASN A 237 -9.59 -25.95 -4.58
N ALA A 238 -10.17 -25.56 -3.45
CA ALA A 238 -10.44 -26.46 -2.32
C ALA A 238 -11.41 -27.59 -2.72
N LYS A 239 -12.51 -27.27 -3.42
CA LYS A 239 -13.48 -28.26 -3.93
C LYS A 239 -12.80 -29.28 -4.84
N VAL A 240 -11.94 -28.83 -5.76
CA VAL A 240 -11.18 -29.71 -6.67
C VAL A 240 -10.22 -30.60 -5.87
N ARG A 241 -9.42 -30.03 -4.98
CA ARG A 241 -8.43 -30.76 -4.18
C ARG A 241 -9.08 -31.89 -3.38
N VAL A 242 -10.12 -31.59 -2.63
CA VAL A 242 -10.83 -32.58 -1.81
C VAL A 242 -11.50 -33.66 -2.67
N SER A 243 -12.10 -33.29 -3.80
CA SER A 243 -12.72 -34.26 -4.72
C SER A 243 -11.71 -35.25 -5.29
N VAL A 244 -10.48 -34.81 -5.59
CA VAL A 244 -9.39 -35.68 -6.06
C VAL A 244 -8.92 -36.61 -4.92
N SER A 245 -8.73 -36.09 -3.71
CA SER A 245 -8.33 -36.88 -2.54
C SER A 245 -9.37 -37.93 -2.15
N GLN A 246 -10.66 -37.64 -2.31
CA GLN A 246 -11.75 -38.59 -2.04
C GLN A 246 -11.86 -39.69 -3.11
N ASN A 247 -11.54 -39.38 -4.38
CA ASN A 247 -11.55 -40.35 -5.49
C ASN A 247 -10.27 -41.23 -5.55
N HIS A 248 -9.24 -40.88 -4.77
CA HIS A 248 -8.02 -41.66 -4.61
C HIS A 248 -7.85 -42.06 -3.14
N GLY A 249 -8.74 -42.93 -2.66
CA GLY A 249 -8.68 -43.50 -1.31
C GLY A 249 -7.29 -44.08 -0.97
N PRO A 250 -6.96 -44.22 0.32
CA PRO A 250 -5.61 -44.58 0.76
C PRO A 250 -5.18 -45.92 0.16
N ASN A 251 -4.03 -45.92 -0.53
CA ASN A 251 -3.26 -47.15 -0.78
C ASN A 251 -2.68 -47.69 0.52
#